data_AF-A0A8J7HBR5-F1
#
_entry.id   AF-A0A8J7HBR5-F1
#
_cell.length_a   1.000
_cell.length_b   1.000
_cell.length_c   1.000
_cell.angle_alpha   90.00
_cell.angle_beta   90.00
_cell.angle_gamma   90.00
#
_symmetry.space_group_name_H-M   'P 1'
#
loop_
_entity.id
_entity.type
_entity.pdbx_description
1 polymer ?
#
loop_
_entity_poly.entity_id
_entity_poly.type
_entity_poly.pdbx_seq_one_letter_code
_entity_poly.pdbx_strand_id
1 'polypeptide(L)'
;MKDTNFVCPICSSKDLTLQHEASYVYSYKIDSDAPGLQNKEEFLSYLYDRREQKDSRYYIQCNHCGTQYPYSIFRESLKQGENDFII
;
A
#
# COMPACT_ATOMS: atom_id res chain seq x y z
N MET A 1 -25.53 0.75 14.44
CA MET A 1 -24.31 0.83 13.60
C MET A 1 -24.66 1.66 12.38
N LYS A 2 -23.93 2.75 12.09
CA LYS A 2 -24.16 3.57 10.90
C LYS A 2 -23.57 2.80 9.71
N ASP A 3 -24.42 2.22 8.88
CA ASP A 3 -23.99 1.54 7.65
C ASP A 3 -23.46 2.56 6.65
N THR A 4 -22.17 2.84 6.72
CA THR A 4 -21.45 3.55 5.66
C THR A 4 -21.16 2.56 4.54
N ASN A 5 -22.16 2.34 3.69
CA ASN A 5 -22.01 1.53 2.49
C ASN A 5 -21.12 2.29 1.49
N PHE A 6 -19.82 2.02 1.49
CA PHE A 6 -18.91 2.53 0.48
C PHE A 6 -19.26 1.89 -0.88
N VAL A 7 -19.62 2.73 -1.84
CA VAL A 7 -19.98 2.33 -3.21
C VAL A 7 -19.08 3.05 -4.20
N CYS A 8 -18.73 2.37 -5.28
CA CYS A 8 -18.05 2.98 -6.40
C CYS A 8 -18.98 3.99 -7.10
N PRO A 9 -18.69 5.29 -7.14
CA PRO A 9 -19.56 6.27 -7.81
C PRO A 9 -19.68 6.08 -9.33
N ILE A 10 -18.76 5.33 -9.95
CA ILE A 10 -18.76 5.09 -11.40
C ILE A 10 -19.69 3.93 -11.80
N CYS A 11 -19.81 2.89 -10.97
CA CYS A 11 -20.58 1.69 -11.34
C CYS A 11 -21.48 1.14 -10.21
N SER A 12 -21.57 1.84 -9.08
CA SER A 12 -22.35 1.48 -7.90
C SER A 12 -21.95 0.15 -7.22
N SER A 13 -20.86 -0.50 -7.66
CA SER A 13 -20.35 -1.71 -7.01
C SER A 13 -19.86 -1.41 -5.58
N LYS A 14 -20.11 -2.35 -4.67
CA LYS A 14 -19.58 -2.34 -3.29
C LYS A 14 -18.24 -3.07 -3.17
N ASP A 15 -17.80 -3.72 -4.24
CA ASP A 15 -16.54 -4.46 -4.26
C ASP A 15 -15.37 -3.50 -4.47
N LEU A 16 -14.85 -3.02 -3.35
CA LEU A 16 -13.76 -2.06 -3.22
C LEU A 16 -12.62 -2.68 -2.39
N THR A 17 -11.37 -2.43 -2.76
CA THR A 17 -10.19 -2.92 -2.03
C THR A 17 -9.22 -1.77 -1.75
N LEU A 18 -8.72 -1.68 -0.52
CA LEU A 18 -7.60 -0.80 -0.19
C LEU A 18 -6.30 -1.45 -0.64
N GLN A 19 -5.60 -0.78 -1.55
CA GLN A 19 -4.31 -1.19 -2.10
C GLN A 19 -3.19 -0.40 -1.44
N HIS A 20 -2.09 -1.09 -1.16
CA HIS A 20 -0.80 -0.49 -0.83
C HIS A 20 0.20 -0.87 -1.91
N GLU A 21 0.63 0.10 -2.70
CA GLU A 21 1.63 -0.09 -3.73
C GLU A 21 2.92 0.59 -3.28
N ALA A 22 4.03 -0.13 -3.34
CA ALA A 22 5.34 0.39 -2.97
C ALA A 22 6.42 -0.19 -3.89
N SER A 23 7.36 0.67 -4.27
CA SER A 23 8.55 0.28 -5.04
C SER A 23 9.80 0.38 -4.17
N TYR A 24 10.68 -0.62 -4.31
CA TYR A 24 11.91 -0.72 -3.52
C TYR A 24 13.11 -0.97 -4.42
N VAL A 25 14.24 -0.39 -4.05
CA VAL A 25 15.55 -0.76 -4.56
C VAL A 25 16.27 -1.58 -3.49
N TYR A 26 16.64 -2.81 -3.87
CA TYR A 26 17.45 -3.71 -3.06
C TYR A 26 18.90 -3.60 -3.54
N SER A 27 19.81 -3.30 -2.62
CA SER A 27 21.23 -3.16 -2.91
C SER A 27 22.03 -4.21 -2.16
N TYR A 28 23.01 -4.75 -2.86
CA TYR A 28 23.94 -5.77 -2.37
C TYR A 28 25.35 -5.27 -2.65
N LYS A 29 26.23 -5.34 -1.66
CA LYS A 29 27.66 -5.15 -1.87
C LYS A 29 28.19 -6.38 -2.58
N ILE A 30 28.90 -6.17 -3.68
CA ILE A 30 29.61 -7.26 -4.35
C ILE A 30 30.86 -7.54 -3.52
N ASP A 31 30.95 -8.72 -2.95
CA ASP A 31 32.19 -9.25 -2.37
C ASP A 31 32.82 -10.27 -3.34
N SER A 32 33.94 -10.88 -2.94
CA SER A 32 34.74 -11.74 -3.81
C SER A 32 34.03 -13.02 -4.27
N ASP A 33 33.01 -13.44 -3.53
CA ASP A 33 32.43 -14.78 -3.60
C ASP A 33 30.91 -14.76 -3.75
N ALA A 34 30.22 -13.65 -3.40
CA ALA A 34 28.78 -13.51 -3.54
C ALA A 34 28.28 -12.04 -3.62
N PRO A 35 27.05 -11.84 -4.14
CA PRO A 35 26.34 -10.58 -4.02
C PRO A 35 25.66 -10.44 -2.64
N GLY A 36 26.28 -9.69 -1.74
CA GLY A 36 25.72 -9.23 -0.47
C GLY A 36 26.37 -9.88 0.75
N LEU A 37 26.63 -9.09 1.80
CA LEU A 37 27.35 -9.56 2.99
C LEU A 37 26.59 -10.65 3.78
N GLN A 38 25.28 -10.71 3.59
CA GLN A 38 24.37 -11.64 4.25
C GLN A 38 24.02 -12.84 3.36
N ASN A 39 24.57 -12.92 2.15
CA ASN A 39 24.07 -13.79 1.09
C ASN A 39 25.15 -14.76 0.58
N LYS A 40 25.67 -15.59 1.49
CA LYS A 40 26.93 -16.33 1.30
C LYS A 40 26.80 -17.71 0.66
N GLU A 41 25.62 -18.32 0.73
CA GLU A 41 25.41 -19.71 0.29
C GLU A 41 24.56 -19.78 -0.99
N GLU A 42 23.47 -19.00 -1.05
CA GLU A 42 22.55 -18.93 -2.18
C GLU A 42 21.96 -17.52 -2.24
N PHE A 43 21.85 -16.91 -3.43
CA PHE A 43 21.31 -15.56 -3.60
C PHE A 43 19.81 -15.46 -3.25
N LEU A 44 19.52 -14.97 -2.05
CA LEU A 44 18.18 -14.69 -1.56
C LEU A 44 17.87 -13.19 -1.63
N SER A 45 16.88 -12.79 -2.42
CA SER A 45 16.58 -11.37 -2.69
C SER A 45 16.18 -10.58 -1.43
N TYR A 46 15.67 -11.23 -0.40
CA TYR A 46 15.34 -10.58 0.89
C TYR A 46 16.56 -10.39 1.82
N LEU A 47 17.72 -10.97 1.50
CA LEU A 47 18.98 -10.77 2.22
C LEU A 47 19.80 -9.63 1.58
N TYR A 48 19.24 -8.42 1.66
CA TYR A 48 19.84 -7.19 1.13
C TYR A 48 20.72 -6.49 2.17
N ASP A 49 21.76 -5.79 1.71
CA ASP A 49 22.54 -4.90 2.59
C ASP A 49 21.82 -3.59 2.86
N ARG A 50 21.09 -3.10 1.86
CA ARG A 50 20.26 -1.90 1.96
C ARG A 50 18.98 -2.07 1.16
N ARG A 51 17.86 -1.65 1.76
CA ARG A 51 16.59 -1.46 1.09
C ARG A 51 16.21 0.00 1.14
N GLU A 52 15.92 0.58 -0.01
CA GLU A 52 15.44 1.95 -0.13
C GLU A 52 14.06 1.94 -0.77
N GLN A 53 13.07 2.55 -0.11
CA GLN A 53 11.74 2.76 -0.67
C GLN A 53 11.79 3.97 -1.61
N LYS A 54 11.40 3.78 -2.87
CA LYS A 54 11.42 4.86 -3.88
C LYS A 54 10.07 5.56 -3.98
N ASP A 55 9.00 4.78 -3.93
CA ASP A 55 7.65 5.31 -3.96
C ASP A 55 6.72 4.48 -3.09
N SER A 56 5.66 5.10 -2.60
CA SER A 56 4.56 4.46 -1.92
C SER A 56 3.28 5.22 -2.13
N ARG A 57 2.22 4.50 -2.45
CA ARG A 57 0.87 5.06 -2.48
C ARG A 57 -0.14 4.10 -1.90
N TYR A 58 -1.18 4.68 -1.32
CA TYR A 58 -2.39 3.98 -0.93
C TYR A 58 -3.53 4.49 -1.81
N TYR A 59 -4.34 3.57 -2.31
CA TYR A 59 -5.51 3.91 -3.10
C TYR A 59 -6.60 2.86 -2.90
N ILE A 60 -7.86 3.25 -3.10
CA ILE A 60 -8.99 2.33 -3.16
C ILE A 60 -9.22 1.95 -4.61
N GLN A 61 -9.31 0.66 -4.91
CA GLN A 61 -9.66 0.18 -6.24
C GLN A 61 -11.06 -0.42 -6.24
N CYS A 62 -11.89 -0.05 -7.21
CA CYS A 62 -13.09 -0.81 -7.51
C CYS A 62 -12.74 -2.03 -8.35
N ASN A 63 -13.06 -3.22 -7.87
CA ASN A 63 -12.73 -4.48 -8.53
C ASN A 63 -13.64 -4.76 -9.75
N HIS A 64 -14.79 -4.06 -9.85
CA HIS A 64 -15.71 -4.20 -10.97
C HIS A 64 -15.33 -3.34 -12.19
N CYS A 65 -15.04 -2.04 -11.97
CA CYS A 65 -14.74 -1.10 -13.07
C CYS A 65 -13.27 -0.65 -13.13
N GLY A 66 -12.42 -1.08 -12.20
CA GLY A 66 -10.99 -0.74 -12.17
C GLY A 66 -10.65 0.69 -11.72
N THR A 67 -11.65 1.55 -11.49
CA THR A 67 -11.39 2.94 -11.06
C THR A 67 -10.63 2.96 -9.74
N GLN A 68 -9.60 3.80 -9.67
CA GLN A 68 -8.79 4.00 -8.48
C GLN A 68 -9.10 5.37 -7.86
N TYR A 69 -9.24 5.40 -6.53
CA TYR A 69 -9.50 6.60 -5.76
C TYR A 69 -8.34 6.87 -4.79
N PRO A 70 -7.88 8.12 -4.66
CA PRO A 70 -6.92 8.50 -3.63
C PRO A 70 -7.41 8.11 -2.24
N TYR A 71 -6.51 7.56 -1.40
CA TYR A 71 -6.83 7.19 -0.02
C TYR A 71 -7.33 8.38 0.83
N SER A 72 -6.89 9.60 0.52
CA SER A 72 -7.31 10.82 1.22
C SER A 72 -8.82 11.06 1.19
N ILE A 73 -9.50 10.70 0.09
CA ILE A 73 -10.95 10.88 -0.08
C ILE A 73 -11.71 10.08 0.99
N PHE A 74 -11.22 8.87 1.32
CA PHE A 74 -11.81 8.06 2.39
C PHE A 74 -11.51 8.61 3.79
N ARG A 75 -10.31 9.19 3.98
CA ARG A 75 -9.90 9.74 5.29
C ARG A 75 -10.78 10.91 5.71
N GLU A 76 -11.26 11.71 4.77
CA GLU A 76 -12.20 12.82 5.04
C GLU A 76 -13.58 12.31 5.45
N SER A 77 -14.04 11.19 4.88
CA SER A 77 -15.30 10.53 5.26
C SER A 77 -15.25 9.92 6.67
N LEU A 78 -14.06 9.50 7.13
CA LEU A 78 -13.87 8.96 8.48
C LEU A 78 -13.77 10.06 9.55
N LYS A 79 -13.19 11.23 9.22
CA LYS A 79 -13.10 12.37 10.15
C LYS A 79 -14.45 13.03 10.46
N GLN A 80 -15.44 12.91 9.57
CA GLN A 80 -16.80 13.35 9.85
C GLN A 80 -17.50 12.53 10.97
N GLY A 81 -16.89 11.43 11.43
CA GLY A 81 -17.36 10.66 12.59
C GLY A 81 -16.62 10.92 13.91
N GLU A 82 -15.55 11.74 13.92
CA GLU A 82 -14.75 12.01 15.14
C GLU A 82 -15.13 13.31 15.87
N ASN A 83 -15.92 14.19 15.25
CA ASN A 83 -16.41 15.42 15.90
C ASN A 83 -17.57 15.19 16.91
N ASP A 84 -17.97 13.94 17.16
CA ASP A 84 -19.01 13.59 18.14
C ASP A 84 -18.43 13.18 19.52
N PHE A 85 -17.13 13.28 19.75
CA PHE A 85 -16.52 13.05 21.07
C PHE A 85 -16.10 14.37 21.74
N ILE A 86 -17.09 15.16 22.12
CA ILE A 86 -16.99 16.09 23.27
C ILE A 86 -18.11 15.73 24.24
N ILE A 87 -17.80 14.88 25.21
CA ILE A 87 -18.28 14.95 26.60
C ILE A 87 -17.14 14.49 27.50
#